data_AF-A0A0D2GKE5-F1
#
_entry.id   AF-A0A0D2GKE5-F1
#
_cell.length_a   1.000
_cell.length_b   1.000
_cell.length_c   1.000
_cell.angle_alpha   90.00
_cell.angle_beta   90.00
_cell.angle_gamma   90.00
#
_symmetry.space_group_name_H-M   'P 1'
#
loop_
_entity.id
_entity.type
_entity.pdbx_description
1 polymer ?
#
loop_
_entity_poly.entity_id
_entity_poly.type
_entity_poly.pdbx_seq_one_letter_code
_entity_poly.pdbx_strand_id
1 'polypeptide(L)'
;MAHKEKEAEEQAEEENNASLEEPEPVADADLEGQGEKDTKPEHKEPNEDSAHAGQKRKDPPTDSSQSEADTKVPRQGPPRNTETAASPKQLLKFLLSGPAMPYCFPADELDDARRTSKGYKSYSLTSPASFTPFEHLLCAHMLSKPLSHTLGMRSIRTLLNEPFSLDTPEAIISAGEQGVWNALEAARTQHRQKTASYVFRTAELYSDSETMFQLAEEANDGGPHGVIEHIKSTVPGLAVTGGEIFCRRIQCVDGWGGAVWPYADSKALDAVRKVGIPVDDAEQLRAMIVDEVHRNKRLGDMGLHERKLNEEQLVEEQANAQIQVAFVVALERALGCVLEGKVAELQVAAAAANAVVA
;
A
#
# COMPACT_ATOMS: atom_id res chain seq x y z
N MET A 1 18.25 -11.23 14.18
CA MET A 1 17.33 -10.53 13.26
C MET A 1 18.01 -10.17 11.95
N ALA A 2 19.18 -9.53 11.97
CA ALA A 2 19.93 -9.16 10.75
C ALA A 2 20.15 -10.28 9.71
N HIS A 3 20.39 -11.54 10.13
CA HIS A 3 20.58 -12.65 9.17
C HIS A 3 19.30 -13.02 8.42
N LYS A 4 18.15 -13.04 9.11
CA LYS A 4 16.84 -13.33 8.48
C LYS A 4 16.38 -12.19 7.59
N GLU A 5 16.69 -10.96 7.98
CA GLU A 5 16.41 -9.77 7.18
C GLU A 5 17.24 -9.82 5.88
N LYS A 6 18.52 -10.15 5.96
CA LYS A 6 19.39 -10.33 4.79
C LYS A 6 18.95 -11.48 3.87
N GLU A 7 18.51 -12.62 4.43
CA GLU A 7 18.00 -13.74 3.63
C GLU A 7 16.67 -13.38 2.93
N ALA A 8 15.77 -12.68 3.61
CA ALA A 8 14.53 -12.19 3.00
C ALA A 8 14.80 -11.12 1.93
N GLU A 9 15.82 -10.28 2.15
CA GLU A 9 16.31 -9.32 1.16
C GLU A 9 16.84 -10.04 -0.09
N GLU A 10 17.71 -11.04 0.05
CA GLU A 10 18.28 -11.81 -1.06
C GLU A 10 17.20 -12.58 -1.84
N GLN A 11 16.24 -13.22 -1.16
CA GLN A 11 15.13 -13.93 -1.83
C GLN A 11 14.20 -13.00 -2.61
N ALA A 12 13.92 -11.80 -2.08
CA ALA A 12 13.12 -10.80 -2.79
C ALA A 12 13.83 -10.28 -4.05
N GLU A 13 15.17 -10.13 -4.01
CA GLU A 13 15.96 -9.76 -5.20
C GLU A 13 15.91 -10.85 -6.29
N GLU A 14 15.93 -12.14 -5.92
CA GLU A 14 15.83 -13.26 -6.86
C GLU A 14 14.44 -13.36 -7.52
N GLU A 15 13.35 -13.25 -6.75
CA GLU A 15 11.97 -13.30 -7.30
C GLU A 15 11.65 -12.12 -8.21
N ASN A 16 12.20 -10.93 -7.91
CA ASN A 16 11.97 -9.72 -8.69
C ASN A 16 12.77 -9.69 -10.01
N ASN A 17 13.99 -10.21 -10.01
CA ASN A 17 14.77 -10.38 -11.24
C ASN A 17 14.12 -11.40 -12.21
N ALA A 18 13.37 -12.37 -11.69
CA ALA A 18 12.71 -13.39 -12.51
C ALA A 18 11.36 -12.95 -13.10
N SER A 19 10.75 -11.85 -12.62
CA SER A 19 9.38 -11.44 -12.98
C SER A 19 9.29 -10.21 -13.88
N LEU A 20 10.41 -9.61 -14.30
CA LEU A 20 10.43 -8.37 -15.08
C LEU A 20 11.38 -8.47 -16.30
N GLU A 21 11.02 -9.30 -17.28
CA GLU A 21 11.36 -8.99 -18.68
C GLU A 21 10.41 -7.87 -19.15
N GLU A 22 10.77 -6.61 -18.88
CA GLU A 22 10.12 -5.45 -19.50
C GLU A 22 10.44 -5.46 -21.01
N PRO A 23 9.46 -5.25 -21.92
CA PRO A 23 9.75 -5.10 -23.34
C PRO A 23 10.59 -3.84 -23.57
N GLU A 24 11.66 -3.96 -24.37
CA GLU A 24 12.50 -2.82 -24.71
C GLU A 24 11.68 -1.69 -25.35
N PRO A 25 11.99 -0.42 -25.03
CA PRO A 25 11.32 0.72 -25.65
C PRO A 25 11.58 0.73 -27.15
N VAL A 26 10.50 0.71 -27.94
CA VAL A 26 10.54 0.85 -29.40
C VAL A 26 11.14 2.22 -29.71
N ALA A 27 12.30 2.23 -30.36
CA ALA A 27 12.91 3.45 -30.85
C ALA A 27 12.04 4.05 -31.96
N ASP A 28 11.58 5.29 -31.75
CA ASP A 28 10.92 6.10 -32.77
C ASP A 28 11.84 6.24 -34.00
N ALA A 29 11.37 5.71 -35.12
CA ALA A 29 11.96 5.93 -36.43
C ALA A 29 11.30 7.16 -37.07
N ASP A 30 12.14 8.16 -37.36
CA ASP A 30 11.82 9.38 -38.08
C ASP A 30 10.97 9.12 -39.34
N LEU A 31 9.79 9.75 -39.38
CA LEU A 31 8.94 9.86 -40.55
C LEU A 31 9.28 11.15 -41.31
N GLU A 32 9.98 11.02 -42.43
CA GLU A 32 9.94 12.00 -43.52
C GLU A 32 9.60 11.32 -44.85
N GLY A 33 8.49 11.77 -45.46
CA GLY A 33 8.50 12.13 -46.88
C GLY A 33 8.07 11.10 -47.94
N GLN A 34 6.80 11.26 -48.36
CA GLN A 34 6.31 11.21 -49.76
C GLN A 34 6.14 9.86 -50.48
N GLY A 35 4.91 9.62 -50.96
CA GLY A 35 4.69 8.84 -52.18
C GLY A 35 3.42 7.97 -52.19
N GLU A 36 2.36 8.49 -52.81
CA GLU A 36 1.12 7.78 -53.17
C GLU A 36 1.37 6.52 -54.01
N LYS A 37 0.69 5.39 -53.70
CA LYS A 37 -0.34 4.78 -54.58
C LYS A 37 -0.89 3.45 -54.07
N ASP A 38 -2.20 3.33 -54.28
CA ASP A 38 -3.11 2.20 -54.12
C ASP A 38 -2.55 0.80 -54.46
N THR A 39 -2.86 -0.21 -53.63
CA THR A 39 -3.79 -1.32 -54.00
C THR A 39 -4.13 -2.24 -52.81
N LYS A 40 -5.38 -2.71 -52.78
CA LYS A 40 -6.06 -3.57 -51.78
C LYS A 40 -5.65 -5.08 -51.85
N PRO A 41 -6.07 -5.90 -50.86
CA PRO A 41 -5.34 -7.08 -50.34
C PRO A 41 -5.88 -8.45 -50.81
N GLU A 42 -5.15 -9.52 -50.49
CA GLU A 42 -5.69 -10.89 -50.42
C GLU A 42 -4.98 -11.78 -49.38
N HIS A 43 -5.80 -12.64 -48.76
CA HIS A 43 -5.58 -13.64 -47.71
C HIS A 43 -4.37 -14.59 -47.86
N LYS A 44 -3.82 -15.03 -46.70
CA LYS A 44 -3.52 -16.45 -46.38
C LYS A 44 -3.06 -16.64 -44.91
N GLU A 45 -3.86 -17.36 -44.13
CA GLU A 45 -3.44 -18.16 -42.96
C GLU A 45 -3.07 -19.60 -43.43
N PRO A 46 -2.67 -20.54 -42.55
CA PRO A 46 -1.68 -20.50 -41.46
C PRO A 46 -0.66 -21.67 -41.64
N ASN A 47 0.36 -21.76 -40.78
CA ASN A 47 1.07 -23.03 -40.59
C ASN A 47 1.67 -23.15 -39.18
N GLU A 48 1.34 -24.27 -38.54
CA GLU A 48 1.88 -24.78 -37.28
C GLU A 48 3.28 -25.39 -37.49
N ASP A 49 4.17 -25.27 -36.49
CA ASP A 49 5.23 -26.25 -36.14
C ASP A 49 5.87 -25.79 -34.81
N SER A 50 5.59 -26.45 -33.68
CA SER A 50 6.38 -27.54 -33.07
C SER A 50 7.69 -27.09 -32.40
N ALA A 51 7.80 -27.26 -31.06
CA ALA A 51 8.99 -27.80 -30.38
C ALA A 51 8.75 -28.03 -28.87
N HIS A 52 9.13 -29.23 -28.42
CA HIS A 52 9.04 -29.83 -27.09
C HIS A 52 10.20 -29.48 -26.13
N ALA A 53 9.95 -29.47 -24.82
CA ALA A 53 10.76 -30.10 -23.74
C ALA A 53 10.07 -29.81 -22.37
N GLY A 54 10.02 -30.64 -21.33
CA GLY A 54 10.67 -31.91 -21.01
C GLY A 54 10.08 -32.46 -19.70
N GLN A 55 10.20 -33.78 -19.54
CA GLN A 55 9.46 -34.68 -18.66
C GLN A 55 9.93 -34.74 -17.18
N LYS A 56 8.94 -35.02 -16.30
CA LYS A 56 8.89 -36.07 -15.24
C LYS A 56 10.05 -36.21 -14.25
N ARG A 57 9.70 -36.22 -12.95
CA ARG A 57 9.92 -37.38 -12.06
C ARG A 57 8.95 -37.40 -10.87
N LYS A 58 8.51 -38.60 -10.55
CA LYS A 58 7.53 -39.02 -9.53
C LYS A 58 8.16 -40.25 -8.89
N ASP A 59 8.27 -40.30 -7.57
CA ASP A 59 8.59 -41.54 -6.84
C ASP A 59 7.77 -41.60 -5.52
N PRO A 60 7.46 -42.81 -5.01
CA PRO A 60 6.23 -43.15 -4.29
C PRO A 60 6.45 -43.51 -2.79
N PRO A 61 5.40 -43.87 -2.01
CA PRO A 61 5.45 -43.92 -0.56
C PRO A 61 5.85 -45.29 -0.01
N THR A 62 6.49 -45.33 1.17
CA THR A 62 6.78 -46.60 1.87
C THR A 62 6.45 -46.52 3.35
N ASP A 63 5.57 -47.44 3.73
CA ASP A 63 5.10 -47.85 5.05
C ASP A 63 6.14 -48.74 5.75
N SER A 64 6.42 -48.57 7.04
CA SER A 64 6.76 -49.66 8.00
C SER A 64 7.07 -49.16 9.43
N SER A 65 6.08 -49.34 10.31
CA SER A 65 6.11 -50.02 11.64
C SER A 65 7.42 -50.14 12.46
N GLN A 66 7.36 -49.70 13.74
CA GLN A 66 7.72 -50.40 15.01
C GLN A 66 7.87 -49.34 16.14
N SER A 67 6.89 -49.15 17.03
CA SER A 67 6.67 -49.81 18.35
C SER A 67 7.78 -49.60 19.39
N GLU A 68 7.49 -48.79 20.43
CA GLU A 68 7.79 -48.96 21.87
C GLU A 68 7.44 -47.64 22.59
N ALA A 69 6.32 -47.57 23.32
CA ALA A 69 6.22 -47.79 24.77
C ALA A 69 7.13 -46.85 25.59
N ASP A 70 6.58 -45.73 26.10
CA ASP A 70 6.57 -45.53 27.55
C ASP A 70 5.85 -44.26 28.06
N THR A 71 5.19 -44.48 29.21
CA THR A 71 4.94 -43.55 30.33
C THR A 71 3.95 -42.39 30.19
N LYS A 72 2.76 -42.69 30.75
CA LYS A 72 1.73 -41.79 31.29
C LYS A 72 2.29 -40.55 32.02
N VAL A 73 1.86 -39.37 31.59
CA VAL A 73 1.78 -38.17 32.45
C VAL A 73 0.44 -37.48 32.15
N PRO A 74 -0.37 -37.12 33.17
CA PRO A 74 -1.66 -36.46 32.95
C PRO A 74 -1.41 -35.04 32.45
N ARG A 75 -1.73 -34.82 31.17
CA ARG A 75 -1.69 -33.51 30.52
C ARG A 75 -2.83 -32.66 31.09
N GLN A 76 -2.51 -31.81 32.08
CA GLN A 76 -3.37 -30.69 32.45
C GLN A 76 -3.62 -29.88 31.17
N GLY A 77 -4.86 -29.88 30.70
CA GLY A 77 -5.27 -29.03 29.59
C GLY A 77 -5.01 -27.56 29.93
N PRO A 78 -4.63 -26.72 28.95
CA PRO A 78 -4.57 -25.30 29.21
C PRO A 78 -5.97 -24.83 29.64
N PRO A 79 -6.07 -23.86 30.56
CA PRO A 79 -7.35 -23.30 30.93
C PRO A 79 -8.02 -22.81 29.64
N ARG A 80 -9.21 -23.36 29.33
CA ARG A 80 -10.14 -22.77 28.37
C ARG A 80 -10.63 -21.46 28.97
N ASN A 81 -9.80 -20.43 28.93
CA ASN A 81 -10.31 -19.07 28.88
C ASN A 81 -11.02 -18.99 27.52
N THR A 82 -12.35 -19.09 27.54
CA THR A 82 -13.17 -18.60 26.43
C THR A 82 -13.06 -17.08 26.45
N GLU A 83 -11.88 -16.56 26.09
CA GLU A 83 -11.72 -15.18 25.72
C GLU A 83 -12.61 -14.98 24.51
N THR A 84 -13.71 -14.26 24.73
CA THR A 84 -14.72 -13.98 23.71
C THR A 84 -14.02 -13.25 22.57
N ALA A 85 -13.95 -13.89 21.41
CA ALA A 85 -13.37 -13.28 20.21
C ALA A 85 -14.00 -11.89 19.97
N ALA A 86 -13.17 -10.92 19.59
CA ALA A 86 -13.65 -9.58 19.29
C ALA A 86 -14.67 -9.64 18.14
N SER A 87 -15.83 -9.02 18.34
CA SER A 87 -16.81 -8.84 17.26
C SER A 87 -16.24 -7.95 16.14
N PRO A 88 -16.74 -8.04 14.90
CA PRO A 88 -16.31 -7.17 13.80
C PRO A 88 -16.35 -5.68 14.12
N LYS A 89 -17.36 -5.25 14.89
CA LYS A 89 -17.48 -3.86 15.35
C LYS A 89 -16.37 -3.48 16.34
N GLN A 90 -16.03 -4.37 17.26
CA GLN A 90 -14.93 -4.17 18.21
C GLN A 90 -13.58 -4.11 17.49
N LEU A 91 -13.38 -4.96 16.47
CA LEU A 91 -12.19 -4.94 15.62
C LEU A 91 -12.07 -3.63 14.84
N LEU A 92 -13.14 -3.18 14.20
CA LEU A 92 -13.14 -1.91 13.46
C LEU A 92 -12.83 -0.72 14.38
N LYS A 93 -13.50 -0.65 15.54
CA LYS A 93 -13.24 0.41 16.53
C LYS A 93 -11.80 0.38 17.04
N PHE A 94 -11.24 -0.82 17.27
CA PHE A 94 -9.86 -0.97 17.70
C PHE A 94 -8.90 -0.52 16.60
N LEU A 95 -9.07 -0.98 15.36
CA LEU A 95 -8.28 -0.53 14.20
C LEU A 95 -8.29 0.99 14.06
N LEU A 96 -9.42 1.65 14.25
CA LEU A 96 -9.53 3.11 14.19
C LEU A 96 -8.96 3.84 15.41
N SER A 97 -8.43 3.15 16.41
CA SER A 97 -7.91 3.76 17.63
C SER A 97 -6.38 3.84 17.65
N GLY A 98 -5.82 4.84 18.34
CA GLY A 98 -4.37 4.94 18.56
C GLY A 98 -3.71 3.66 19.09
N PRO A 99 -4.31 2.91 20.04
CA PRO A 99 -3.78 1.63 20.53
C PRO A 99 -3.55 0.53 19.48
N ALA A 100 -4.14 0.60 18.28
CA ALA A 100 -3.87 -0.37 17.22
C ALA A 100 -2.50 -0.21 16.56
N MET A 101 -1.85 0.95 16.68
CA MET A 101 -0.61 1.27 15.96
C MET A 101 0.51 0.23 16.10
N PRO A 102 0.85 -0.30 17.30
CA PRO A 102 1.91 -1.29 17.47
C PRO A 102 1.67 -2.62 16.76
N TYR A 103 0.40 -2.90 16.43
CA TYR A 103 -0.01 -4.11 15.71
C TYR A 103 -0.02 -3.92 14.20
N CYS A 104 -0.09 -2.67 13.73
CA CYS A 104 -0.29 -2.35 12.33
C CYS A 104 0.99 -1.86 11.64
N PHE A 105 1.98 -1.39 12.41
CA PHE A 105 3.17 -0.78 11.86
C PHE A 105 4.46 -1.31 12.51
N PRO A 106 5.58 -1.24 11.77
CA PRO A 106 6.91 -1.56 12.29
C PRO A 106 7.25 -0.73 13.55
N ALA A 107 7.99 -1.32 14.49
CA ALA A 107 8.35 -0.63 15.73
C ALA A 107 9.24 0.60 15.51
N ASP A 108 10.15 0.53 14.53
CA ASP A 108 11.05 1.64 14.18
C ASP A 108 10.29 2.84 13.58
N GLU A 109 9.23 2.59 12.82
CA GLU A 109 8.32 3.63 12.33
C GLU A 109 7.67 4.41 13.48
N LEU A 110 7.21 3.70 14.51
CA LEU A 110 6.56 4.32 15.68
C LEU A 110 7.58 5.04 16.57
N ASP A 111 8.80 4.52 16.68
CA ASP A 111 9.87 5.14 17.47
C ASP A 111 10.41 6.41 16.80
N ASP A 112 10.64 6.40 15.49
CA ASP A 112 11.15 7.55 14.73
C ASP A 112 10.18 8.73 14.81
N ALA A 113 8.88 8.47 14.65
CA ALA A 113 7.88 9.52 14.68
C ALA A 113 7.69 10.15 16.07
N ARG A 114 7.95 9.41 17.16
CA ARG A 114 7.94 9.95 18.54
C ARG A 114 9.12 10.87 18.81
N ARG A 115 10.25 10.66 18.11
CA ARG A 115 11.49 11.42 18.31
C ARG A 115 11.55 12.71 17.49
N THR A 116 10.77 12.80 16.43
CA THR A 116 10.98 13.82 15.41
C THR A 116 10.10 15.05 15.61
N SER A 117 10.61 16.20 15.14
CA SER A 117 10.04 17.52 15.36
C SER A 117 8.77 17.80 14.55
N LYS A 118 8.15 18.95 14.81
CA LYS A 118 6.98 19.45 14.08
C LYS A 118 7.28 19.48 12.57
N GLY A 119 6.42 18.83 11.78
CA GLY A 119 6.56 18.74 10.32
C GLY A 119 7.03 17.38 9.82
N TYR A 120 7.38 16.44 10.72
CA TYR A 120 7.74 15.08 10.32
C TYR A 120 6.58 14.37 9.63
N LYS A 121 6.84 13.87 8.42
CA LYS A 121 5.89 13.12 7.60
C LYS A 121 6.17 11.63 7.69
N SER A 122 5.16 10.87 8.10
CA SER A 122 5.20 9.42 8.21
C SER A 122 3.94 8.86 7.56
N TYR A 123 4.08 7.78 6.79
CA TYR A 123 2.95 7.16 6.12
C TYR A 123 1.88 6.65 7.09
N SER A 124 2.31 6.23 8.29
CA SER A 124 1.48 5.60 9.32
C SER A 124 0.84 6.60 10.27
N LEU A 125 1.54 7.68 10.61
CA LEU A 125 1.14 8.62 11.65
C LEU A 125 0.65 9.94 11.11
N THR A 126 1.10 10.39 9.94
CA THR A 126 0.55 11.60 9.35
C THR A 126 -0.80 11.28 8.72
N SER A 127 -1.80 12.13 8.98
CA SER A 127 -3.12 11.96 8.36
C SER A 127 -3.00 11.87 6.83
N PRO A 128 -3.64 10.88 6.17
CA PRO A 128 -3.56 10.76 4.72
C PRO A 128 -4.09 12.01 3.98
N ALA A 129 -5.00 12.77 4.60
CA ALA A 129 -5.48 14.06 4.08
C ALA A 129 -4.43 15.19 4.14
N SER A 130 -3.35 15.02 4.90
CA SER A 130 -2.28 16.03 5.04
C SER A 130 -1.16 15.88 4.01
N PHE A 131 -1.16 14.79 3.23
CA PHE A 131 -0.24 14.56 2.12
C PHE A 131 -0.78 15.22 0.86
N THR A 132 0.10 15.80 0.05
CA THR A 132 -0.22 16.24 -1.31
C THR A 132 -0.41 15.03 -2.23
N PRO A 133 -1.09 15.20 -3.38
CA PRO A 133 -1.18 14.15 -4.39
C PRO A 133 0.18 13.60 -4.83
N PHE A 134 1.18 14.46 -5.01
CA PHE A 134 2.53 14.02 -5.39
C PHE A 134 3.19 13.15 -4.32
N GLU A 135 3.03 13.48 -3.04
CA GLU A 135 3.56 12.65 -1.95
C GLU A 135 2.88 11.28 -1.86
N HIS A 136 1.57 11.19 -2.14
CA HIS A 136 0.89 9.90 -2.27
C HIS A 136 1.45 9.08 -3.43
N LEU A 137 1.84 9.72 -4.54
CA LEU A 137 2.49 9.05 -5.66
C LEU A 137 3.88 8.52 -5.28
N LEU A 138 4.66 9.29 -4.51
CA LEU A 138 5.94 8.82 -3.95
C LEU A 138 5.74 7.62 -3.01
N CYS A 139 4.68 7.64 -2.20
CA CYS A 139 4.34 6.51 -1.34
C CYS A 139 3.97 5.26 -2.15
N ALA A 140 3.21 5.42 -3.24
CA ALA A 140 2.89 4.34 -4.17
C ALA A 140 4.16 3.75 -4.82
N HIS A 141 5.14 4.56 -5.18
CA HIS A 141 6.45 4.11 -5.68
C HIS A 141 7.18 3.21 -4.69
N MET A 142 7.18 3.58 -3.42
CA MET A 142 7.87 2.79 -2.41
C MET A 142 7.11 1.49 -2.10
N LEU A 143 5.78 1.55 -1.97
CA LEU A 143 4.98 0.43 -1.47
C LEU A 143 4.47 -0.54 -2.55
N SER A 144 4.57 -0.19 -3.83
CA SER A 144 4.18 -1.08 -4.95
C SER A 144 5.21 -2.16 -5.25
N LYS A 145 6.43 -2.01 -4.74
CA LYS A 145 7.54 -2.93 -4.99
C LYS A 145 7.47 -4.14 -4.05
N PRO A 146 8.04 -5.29 -4.43
CA PRO A 146 8.12 -6.47 -3.57
C PRO A 146 9.19 -6.30 -2.48
N LEU A 147 8.97 -5.34 -1.57
CA LEU A 147 9.87 -5.04 -0.47
C LEU A 147 9.16 -5.13 0.89
N SER A 148 9.95 -5.36 1.94
CA SER A 148 9.39 -5.55 3.28
C SER A 148 8.64 -4.30 3.74
N HIS A 149 7.60 -4.51 4.54
CA HIS A 149 6.79 -3.41 5.07
C HIS A 149 7.64 -2.38 5.85
N THR A 150 8.57 -2.86 6.68
CA THR A 150 9.57 -2.05 7.39
C THR A 150 10.40 -1.20 6.44
N LEU A 151 10.90 -1.78 5.35
CA LEU A 151 11.75 -1.08 4.41
C LEU A 151 10.96 -0.03 3.62
N GLY A 152 9.73 -0.34 3.21
CA GLY A 152 8.84 0.60 2.53
C GLY A 152 8.56 1.85 3.39
N MET A 153 8.18 1.64 4.66
CA MET A 153 7.92 2.75 5.60
C MET A 153 9.18 3.60 5.86
N ARG A 154 10.34 2.94 6.00
CA ARG A 154 11.63 3.63 6.16
C ARG A 154 12.01 4.45 4.94
N SER A 155 11.76 3.93 3.75
CA SER A 155 12.06 4.62 2.49
C SER A 155 11.21 5.88 2.37
N ILE A 156 9.91 5.80 2.65
CA ILE A 156 9.00 6.95 2.64
C ILE A 156 9.48 8.03 3.61
N ARG A 157 9.72 7.69 4.88
CA ARG A 157 10.11 8.70 5.87
C ARG A 157 11.51 9.28 5.61
N THR A 158 12.41 8.51 5.03
CA THR A 158 13.75 9.03 4.68
C THR A 158 13.67 10.00 3.50
N LEU A 159 12.85 9.71 2.49
CA LEU A 159 12.64 10.60 1.35
C LEU A 159 11.96 11.91 1.76
N LEU A 160 10.85 11.84 2.49
CA LEU A 160 9.98 12.99 2.74
C LEU A 160 10.45 13.94 3.84
N ASN A 161 11.54 13.64 4.53
CA ASN A 161 12.00 14.41 5.69
C ASN A 161 13.47 14.80 5.58
N GLU A 162 13.88 15.75 6.43
CA GLU A 162 15.28 16.14 6.58
C GLU A 162 16.18 14.90 6.87
N PRO A 163 17.39 14.84 6.28
CA PRO A 163 18.06 15.90 5.53
C PRO A 163 17.73 15.95 4.03
N PHE A 164 16.84 15.08 3.54
CA PHE A 164 16.58 14.95 2.10
C PHE A 164 15.41 15.82 1.65
N SER A 165 14.30 15.80 2.38
CA SER A 165 13.10 16.63 2.14
C SER A 165 12.66 16.61 0.66
N LEU A 166 12.64 15.41 0.07
CA LEU A 166 12.28 15.14 -1.33
C LEU A 166 10.77 14.92 -1.45
N ASP A 167 9.99 15.89 -1.00
CA ASP A 167 8.52 15.82 -0.90
C ASP A 167 7.77 16.59 -2.00
N THR A 168 8.51 17.22 -2.92
CA THR A 168 7.98 17.97 -4.07
C THR A 168 8.73 17.62 -5.36
N PRO A 169 8.12 17.78 -6.55
CA PRO A 169 8.80 17.60 -7.82
C PRO A 169 10.07 18.45 -7.93
N GLU A 170 10.00 19.71 -7.51
CA GLU A 170 11.11 20.67 -7.59
C GLU A 170 12.28 20.26 -6.69
N ALA A 171 12.00 19.77 -5.48
CA ALA A 171 13.03 19.27 -4.58
C ALA A 171 13.76 18.05 -5.18
N ILE A 172 13.02 17.12 -5.79
CA ILE A 172 13.61 15.94 -6.45
C ILE A 172 14.45 16.34 -7.66
N ILE A 173 13.94 17.23 -8.52
CA ILE A 173 14.67 17.72 -9.69
C ILE A 173 15.95 18.44 -9.27
N SER A 174 15.86 19.31 -8.26
CA SER A 174 17.02 20.04 -7.74
C SER A 174 18.06 19.12 -7.12
N ALA A 175 17.66 18.03 -6.48
CA ALA A 175 18.57 17.04 -5.90
C ALA A 175 19.21 16.12 -6.96
N GLY A 176 18.57 15.98 -8.12
CA GLY A 176 18.98 15.07 -9.19
C GLY A 176 18.72 13.60 -8.85
N GLU A 177 18.86 12.73 -9.85
CA GLU A 177 18.76 11.26 -9.65
C GLU A 177 19.72 10.77 -8.55
N GLN A 178 20.93 11.36 -8.47
CA GLN A 178 21.91 11.04 -7.42
C GLN A 178 21.43 11.42 -6.01
N GLY A 179 20.70 12.53 -5.85
CA GLY A 179 20.14 12.93 -4.57
C GLY A 179 19.06 11.97 -4.08
N VAL A 180 18.18 11.53 -4.99
CA VAL A 180 17.18 10.48 -4.70
C VAL A 180 17.87 9.17 -4.35
N TRP A 181 18.89 8.78 -5.11
CA TRP A 181 19.68 7.59 -4.82
C TRP A 181 20.33 7.65 -3.43
N ASN A 182 20.90 8.79 -3.03
CA ASN A 182 21.49 8.97 -1.71
C ASN A 182 20.45 8.80 -0.59
N ALA A 183 19.22 9.28 -0.80
CA ALA A 183 18.12 9.07 0.14
C ALA A 183 17.72 7.60 0.25
N LEU A 184 17.60 6.91 -0.88
CA LEU A 184 17.27 5.49 -0.92
C LEU A 184 18.39 4.61 -0.35
N GLU A 185 19.65 4.99 -0.54
CA GLU A 185 20.83 4.38 0.11
C GLU A 185 20.74 4.54 1.63
N ALA A 186 20.44 5.75 2.12
CA ALA A 186 20.29 6.00 3.56
C ALA A 186 19.13 5.20 4.17
N ALA A 187 18.05 5.01 3.41
CA ALA A 187 16.93 4.14 3.77
C ALA A 187 17.25 2.64 3.68
N ARG A 188 18.39 2.26 3.07
CA ARG A 188 18.81 0.88 2.77
C ARG A 188 17.86 0.16 1.80
N THR A 189 17.30 0.90 0.86
CA THR A 189 16.35 0.37 -0.12
C THR A 189 17.06 -0.51 -1.14
N GLN A 190 16.41 -1.60 -1.53
CA GLN A 190 16.83 -2.45 -2.65
C GLN A 190 16.59 -1.77 -4.00
N HIS A 191 17.35 -2.17 -5.02
CA HIS A 191 17.23 -1.62 -6.38
C HIS A 191 17.21 -0.06 -6.42
N ARG A 192 17.98 0.57 -5.52
CA ARG A 192 18.01 2.02 -5.32
C ARG A 192 18.29 2.81 -6.60
N GLN A 193 19.12 2.32 -7.52
CA GLN A 193 19.37 2.98 -8.81
C GLN A 193 18.12 3.04 -9.69
N LYS A 194 17.48 1.89 -9.95
CA LYS A 194 16.27 1.82 -10.77
C LYS A 194 15.15 2.66 -10.14
N THR A 195 15.01 2.56 -8.82
CA THR A 195 14.01 3.34 -8.05
C THR A 195 14.29 4.84 -8.10
N ALA A 196 15.54 5.27 -7.94
CA ALA A 196 15.93 6.67 -8.03
C ALA A 196 15.60 7.25 -9.41
N SER A 197 15.91 6.52 -10.48
CA SER A 197 15.61 6.95 -11.84
C SER A 197 14.09 7.09 -12.08
N TYR A 198 13.29 6.13 -11.60
CA TYR A 198 11.82 6.21 -11.70
C TYR A 198 11.21 7.37 -10.91
N VAL A 199 11.66 7.59 -9.68
CA VAL A 199 11.21 8.71 -8.85
C VAL A 199 11.63 10.05 -9.47
N PHE A 200 12.86 10.15 -9.97
CA PHE A 200 13.36 11.36 -10.64
C PHE A 200 12.55 11.69 -11.91
N ARG A 201 12.34 10.72 -12.81
CA ARG A 201 11.51 10.92 -14.01
C ARG A 201 10.05 11.23 -13.68
N THR A 202 9.52 10.65 -12.60
CA THR A 202 8.18 11.01 -12.11
C THR A 202 8.14 12.48 -11.68
N ALA A 203 9.18 12.98 -10.98
CA ALA A 203 9.25 14.39 -10.64
C ALA A 203 9.36 15.29 -11.88
N GLU A 204 10.13 14.92 -12.89
CA GLU A 204 10.17 15.65 -14.17
C GLU A 204 8.78 15.75 -14.80
N LEU A 205 8.04 14.63 -14.87
CA LEU A 205 6.70 14.56 -15.43
C LEU A 205 5.66 15.41 -14.68
N TYR A 206 5.75 15.45 -13.35
CA TYR A 206 4.81 16.17 -12.47
C TYR A 206 5.31 17.54 -11.99
N SER A 207 6.43 18.02 -12.53
CA SER A 207 6.88 19.41 -12.31
C SER A 207 5.98 20.43 -12.98
N ASP A 208 5.26 20.01 -14.02
CA ASP A 208 4.15 20.76 -14.58
C ASP A 208 2.87 20.47 -13.78
N SER A 209 2.28 21.54 -13.23
CA SER A 209 1.01 21.44 -12.51
C SER A 209 -0.14 20.91 -13.37
N GLU A 210 -0.07 21.04 -14.69
CA GLU A 210 -1.08 20.51 -15.61
C GLU A 210 -1.18 18.99 -15.54
N THR A 211 -0.07 18.27 -15.33
CA THR A 211 -0.06 16.79 -15.27
C THR A 211 -0.87 16.26 -14.08
N MET A 212 -0.75 16.90 -12.90
CA MET A 212 -1.53 16.48 -11.73
C MET A 212 -3.01 16.80 -11.90
N PHE A 213 -3.33 17.88 -12.62
CA PHE A 213 -4.70 18.22 -12.98
C PHE A 213 -5.30 17.20 -13.96
N GLN A 214 -4.55 16.79 -14.99
CA GLN A 214 -4.97 15.73 -15.92
C GLN A 214 -5.27 14.42 -15.18
N LEU A 215 -4.43 14.02 -14.21
CA LEU A 215 -4.71 12.84 -13.38
C LEU A 215 -6.01 12.98 -12.57
N ALA A 216 -6.34 14.19 -12.12
CA ALA A 216 -7.61 14.47 -11.46
C ALA A 216 -8.80 14.46 -12.43
N GLU A 217 -8.62 14.89 -13.69
CA GLU A 217 -9.64 14.77 -14.74
C GLU A 217 -9.95 13.29 -15.07
N GLU A 218 -8.92 12.47 -15.22
CA GLU A 218 -9.06 11.02 -15.42
C GLU A 218 -9.83 10.35 -14.27
N ALA A 219 -9.63 10.85 -13.04
CA ALA A 219 -10.41 10.41 -11.90
C ALA A 219 -11.90 10.77 -12.06
N ASN A 220 -12.22 11.97 -12.51
CA ASN A 220 -13.61 12.40 -12.69
C ASN A 220 -14.33 11.62 -13.79
N ASP A 221 -13.64 11.27 -14.87
CA ASP A 221 -14.23 10.59 -16.02
C ASP A 221 -14.28 9.07 -15.86
N GLY A 222 -13.19 8.45 -15.40
CA GLY A 222 -13.00 7.00 -15.32
C GLY A 222 -13.07 6.40 -13.92
N GLY A 223 -13.22 7.24 -12.88
CA GLY A 223 -13.14 6.82 -11.49
C GLY A 223 -11.77 6.20 -11.16
N PRO A 224 -11.70 5.31 -10.15
CA PRO A 224 -10.44 4.65 -9.78
C PRO A 224 -9.79 3.87 -10.93
N HIS A 225 -10.58 3.28 -11.83
CA HIS A 225 -10.02 2.53 -12.96
C HIS A 225 -9.28 3.45 -13.96
N GLY A 226 -9.84 4.62 -14.26
CA GLY A 226 -9.19 5.64 -15.08
C GLY A 226 -7.86 6.10 -14.47
N VAL A 227 -7.85 6.40 -13.18
CA VAL A 227 -6.62 6.77 -12.44
C VAL A 227 -5.57 5.67 -12.50
N ILE A 228 -5.97 4.41 -12.28
CA ILE A 228 -5.04 3.27 -12.30
C ILE A 228 -4.42 3.08 -13.69
N GLU A 229 -5.22 3.11 -14.75
CA GLU A 229 -4.70 2.96 -16.12
C GLU A 229 -3.85 4.15 -16.54
N HIS A 230 -4.24 5.38 -16.17
CA HIS A 230 -3.42 6.56 -16.41
C HIS A 230 -2.06 6.42 -15.72
N ILE A 231 -2.02 6.15 -14.40
CA ILE A 231 -0.77 5.97 -13.64
C ILE A 231 0.11 4.90 -14.25
N LYS A 232 -0.47 3.74 -14.59
CA LYS A 232 0.24 2.62 -15.22
C LYS A 232 0.84 2.99 -16.59
N SER A 233 0.19 3.87 -17.34
CA SER A 233 0.64 4.27 -18.68
C SER A 233 1.64 5.43 -18.67
N THR A 234 1.56 6.33 -17.68
CA THR A 234 2.35 7.58 -17.68
C THR A 234 3.45 7.62 -16.63
N VAL A 235 3.29 6.92 -15.49
CA VAL A 235 4.24 7.04 -14.35
C VAL A 235 5.29 5.93 -14.40
N PRO A 236 6.58 6.26 -14.66
CA PRO A 236 7.62 5.25 -14.83
C PRO A 236 7.75 4.35 -13.60
N GLY A 237 7.68 3.03 -13.77
CA GLY A 237 7.88 2.09 -12.67
C GLY A 237 6.68 1.85 -11.76
N LEU A 238 5.53 2.51 -12.01
CA LEU A 238 4.28 2.13 -11.39
C LEU A 238 3.46 1.26 -12.34
N ALA A 239 2.90 0.20 -11.79
CA ALA A 239 1.92 -0.66 -12.47
C ALA A 239 0.57 -0.56 -11.75
N VAL A 240 -0.33 -1.52 -12.01
CA VAL A 240 -1.66 -1.61 -11.38
C VAL A 240 -1.58 -1.40 -9.86
N THR A 241 -0.72 -2.15 -9.16
CA THR A 241 -0.54 -2.04 -7.70
C THR A 241 -0.21 -0.62 -7.23
N GLY A 242 0.60 0.11 -7.99
CA GLY A 242 0.95 1.50 -7.67
C GLY A 242 -0.27 2.42 -7.77
N GLY A 243 -1.04 2.28 -8.86
CA GLY A 243 -2.29 2.99 -9.04
C GLY A 243 -3.33 2.66 -7.97
N GLU A 244 -3.44 1.39 -7.57
CA GLU A 244 -4.33 0.94 -6.49
C GLU A 244 -3.97 1.58 -5.14
N ILE A 245 -2.68 1.60 -4.77
CA ILE A 245 -2.20 2.24 -3.54
C ILE A 245 -2.48 3.75 -3.56
N PHE A 246 -2.25 4.40 -4.71
CA PHE A 246 -2.56 5.83 -4.89
C PHE A 246 -4.07 6.09 -4.69
N CYS A 247 -4.93 5.37 -5.41
CA CYS A 247 -6.39 5.50 -5.30
C CYS A 247 -6.89 5.28 -3.87
N ARG A 248 -6.32 4.29 -3.16
CA ARG A 248 -6.70 3.99 -1.78
C ARG A 248 -6.46 5.17 -0.84
N ARG A 249 -5.38 5.94 -1.00
CA ARG A 249 -5.06 7.06 -0.08
C ARG A 249 -5.59 8.41 -0.55
N ILE A 250 -5.63 8.66 -1.86
CA ILE A 250 -5.96 9.98 -2.40
C ILE A 250 -7.41 10.40 -2.12
N GLN A 251 -8.31 9.46 -1.85
CA GLN A 251 -9.74 9.69 -1.64
C GLN A 251 -10.11 10.63 -0.48
N CYS A 252 -9.17 10.93 0.43
CA CYS A 252 -9.37 11.92 1.50
C CYS A 252 -8.62 13.25 1.25
N VAL A 253 -8.11 13.48 0.04
CA VAL A 253 -7.51 14.75 -0.39
C VAL A 253 -8.56 15.58 -1.13
N ASP A 254 -8.60 16.88 -0.82
CA ASP A 254 -9.54 17.83 -1.44
C ASP A 254 -9.48 17.74 -2.97
N GLY A 255 -10.65 17.66 -3.61
CA GLY A 255 -10.79 17.54 -5.06
C GLY A 255 -10.81 16.11 -5.61
N TRP A 256 -10.42 15.10 -4.82
CA TRP A 256 -10.37 13.70 -5.28
C TRP A 256 -11.53 12.86 -4.77
N GLY A 257 -12.06 13.18 -3.59
CA GLY A 257 -13.09 12.41 -2.90
C GLY A 257 -14.23 11.99 -3.83
N GLY A 258 -14.88 12.91 -4.53
CA GLY A 258 -16.04 12.57 -5.39
C GLY A 258 -15.76 11.56 -6.50
N ALA A 259 -14.54 11.55 -7.04
CA ALA A 259 -14.14 10.73 -8.17
C ALA A 259 -13.75 9.29 -7.77
N VAL A 260 -13.04 9.14 -6.64
CA VAL A 260 -12.50 7.85 -6.21
C VAL A 260 -13.26 7.23 -5.03
N TRP A 261 -14.13 7.97 -4.35
CA TRP A 261 -14.75 7.51 -3.11
C TRP A 261 -16.02 6.65 -3.34
N PRO A 262 -16.19 5.55 -2.59
CA PRO A 262 -15.19 4.84 -1.79
C PRO A 262 -14.40 3.85 -2.65
N TYR A 263 -13.08 3.84 -2.49
CA TYR A 263 -12.22 2.86 -3.17
C TYR A 263 -11.38 2.05 -2.19
N ALA A 264 -11.42 0.74 -2.35
CA ALA A 264 -10.55 -0.21 -1.67
C ALA A 264 -10.08 -1.26 -2.67
N ASP A 265 -8.77 -1.42 -2.81
CA ASP A 265 -8.20 -2.50 -3.62
C ASP A 265 -8.41 -3.87 -2.96
N SER A 266 -8.26 -4.91 -3.78
CA SER A 266 -8.49 -6.30 -3.36
C SER A 266 -7.62 -6.72 -2.17
N LYS A 267 -6.35 -6.31 -2.14
CA LYS A 267 -5.38 -6.66 -1.09
C LYS A 267 -5.77 -6.03 0.25
N ALA A 268 -6.22 -4.78 0.24
CA ALA A 268 -6.70 -4.11 1.44
C ALA A 268 -8.00 -4.73 1.97
N LEU A 269 -8.98 -5.04 1.10
CA LEU A 269 -10.21 -5.73 1.50
C LEU A 269 -9.95 -7.13 2.06
N ASP A 270 -9.03 -7.89 1.44
CA ASP A 270 -8.58 -9.18 1.96
C ASP A 270 -7.96 -9.06 3.35
N ALA A 271 -7.20 -7.98 3.60
CA ALA A 271 -6.61 -7.75 4.90
C ALA A 271 -7.68 -7.43 5.97
N VAL A 272 -8.67 -6.62 5.63
CA VAL A 272 -9.83 -6.33 6.51
C VAL A 272 -10.56 -7.63 6.87
N ARG A 273 -10.79 -8.52 5.89
CA ARG A 273 -11.37 -9.85 6.12
C ARG A 273 -10.49 -10.73 7.00
N LYS A 274 -9.18 -10.78 6.76
CA LYS A 274 -8.22 -11.55 7.58
C LYS A 274 -8.19 -11.10 9.03
N VAL A 275 -8.34 -9.79 9.28
CA VAL A 275 -8.46 -9.25 10.65
C VAL A 275 -9.75 -9.71 11.35
N GLY A 276 -10.78 -10.11 10.60
CA GLY A 276 -12.03 -10.64 11.13
C GLY A 276 -13.23 -9.72 10.91
N ILE A 277 -13.13 -8.74 10.01
CA ILE A 277 -14.23 -7.85 9.64
C ILE A 277 -14.83 -8.35 8.31
N PRO A 278 -16.02 -8.96 8.31
CA PRO A 278 -16.59 -9.61 7.12
C PRO A 278 -17.25 -8.58 6.21
N VAL A 279 -16.46 -7.98 5.32
CA VAL A 279 -16.93 -7.09 4.26
C VAL A 279 -16.62 -7.69 2.89
N ASP A 280 -17.56 -7.59 1.97
CA ASP A 280 -17.38 -8.04 0.59
C ASP A 280 -16.67 -6.98 -0.26
N ASP A 281 -17.02 -5.71 -0.06
CA ASP A 281 -16.59 -4.57 -0.88
C ASP A 281 -16.35 -3.28 -0.07
N ALA A 282 -15.94 -2.22 -0.77
CA ALA A 282 -15.69 -0.89 -0.21
C ALA A 282 -16.97 -0.25 0.38
N GLU A 283 -18.13 -0.49 -0.23
CA GLU A 283 -19.41 0.08 0.20
C GLU A 283 -19.84 -0.43 1.57
N GLN A 284 -19.67 -1.72 1.83
CA GLN A 284 -19.95 -2.33 3.13
C GLN A 284 -19.03 -1.80 4.23
N LEU A 285 -17.72 -1.69 3.96
CA LEU A 285 -16.79 -1.10 4.92
C LEU A 285 -17.15 0.37 5.21
N ARG A 286 -17.48 1.15 4.18
CA ARG A 286 -17.94 2.53 4.34
C ARG A 286 -19.17 2.60 5.24
N ALA A 287 -20.18 1.76 4.99
CA ALA A 287 -21.40 1.72 5.78
C ALA A 287 -21.14 1.42 7.26
N MET A 288 -20.22 0.49 7.57
CA MET A 288 -19.82 0.20 8.95
C MET A 288 -19.14 1.39 9.64
N ILE A 289 -18.29 2.12 8.92
CA ILE A 289 -17.61 3.32 9.47
C ILE A 289 -18.59 4.46 9.70
N VAL A 290 -19.49 4.72 8.73
CA VAL A 290 -20.54 5.74 8.85
C VAL A 290 -21.42 5.46 10.07
N ASP A 291 -21.84 4.21 10.28
CA ASP A 291 -22.61 3.80 11.44
C ASP A 291 -21.85 4.03 12.77
N GLU A 292 -20.55 3.77 12.81
CA GLU A 292 -19.72 4.03 14.00
C GLU A 292 -19.55 5.53 14.27
N VAL A 293 -19.32 6.35 13.24
CA VAL A 293 -19.23 7.81 13.35
C VAL A 293 -20.56 8.40 13.83
N HIS A 294 -21.69 7.99 13.23
CA HIS A 294 -23.02 8.46 13.62
C HIS A 294 -23.36 8.11 15.07
N ARG A 295 -23.04 6.90 15.52
CA ARG A 295 -23.33 6.47 16.90
C ARG A 295 -22.50 7.22 17.94
N ASN A 296 -21.21 7.46 17.68
CA ASN A 296 -20.31 8.11 18.64
C ASN A 296 -20.24 9.63 18.48
N LYS A 297 -20.93 10.20 17.49
CA LYS A 297 -20.89 11.61 17.04
C LYS A 297 -19.55 12.08 16.49
N ARG A 298 -18.44 11.47 16.90
CA ARG A 298 -17.08 11.65 16.39
C ARG A 298 -16.31 10.35 16.55
N LEU A 299 -15.37 10.10 15.64
CA LEU A 299 -14.33 9.10 15.91
C LEU A 299 -13.40 9.64 17.00
N GLY A 300 -12.96 8.76 17.90
CA GLY A 300 -11.97 9.11 18.92
C GLY A 300 -10.61 9.44 18.30
N ASP A 301 -9.62 9.67 19.15
CA ASP A 301 -8.24 9.87 18.69
C ASP A 301 -7.73 8.64 17.93
N MET A 302 -7.59 8.79 16.61
CA MET A 302 -7.04 7.76 15.75
C MET A 302 -5.53 7.60 15.96
N GLY A 303 -4.86 8.52 16.66
CA GLY A 303 -3.41 8.53 16.83
C GLY A 303 -2.67 9.13 15.62
N LEU A 304 -3.32 10.04 14.88
CA LEU A 304 -2.74 10.70 13.71
C LEU A 304 -2.23 12.10 14.05
N HIS A 305 -1.13 12.49 13.42
CA HIS A 305 -0.65 13.86 13.36
C HIS A 305 -1.46 14.61 12.30
N GLU A 306 -2.41 15.43 12.74
CA GLU A 306 -3.19 16.29 11.85
C GLU A 306 -2.45 17.60 11.56
N ARG A 307 -2.55 18.07 10.31
CA ARG A 307 -2.38 19.49 10.03
C ARG A 307 -3.56 20.21 10.70
N LYS A 308 -3.29 21.19 11.56
CA LYS A 308 -4.33 22.06 12.12
C LYS A 308 -5.12 22.68 10.95
N LEU A 309 -6.29 22.15 10.66
CA LEU A 309 -7.25 22.79 9.76
C LEU A 309 -7.90 23.93 10.54
N ASN A 310 -8.05 25.09 9.90
CA ASN A 310 -8.75 26.21 10.52
C ASN A 310 -10.21 25.80 10.76
N GLU A 311 -10.71 25.99 11.98
CA GLU A 311 -11.98 25.44 12.51
C GLU A 311 -13.27 25.98 11.85
N GLU A 312 -13.21 26.62 10.67
CA GLU A 312 -14.33 27.38 10.10
C GLU A 312 -15.07 26.70 8.93
N GLN A 313 -14.92 25.40 8.72
CA GLN A 313 -15.62 24.69 7.64
C GLN A 313 -16.85 23.90 8.12
N LEU A 314 -17.86 23.85 7.23
CA LEU A 314 -19.20 23.33 7.46
C LEU A 314 -19.17 21.94 8.09
N VAL A 315 -19.97 21.75 9.14
CA VAL A 315 -20.01 20.53 9.97
C VAL A 315 -20.20 19.25 9.13
N GLU A 316 -20.92 19.33 8.02
CA GLU A 316 -21.16 18.19 7.11
C GLU A 316 -19.93 17.83 6.25
N GLU A 317 -19.24 18.81 5.68
CA GLU A 317 -18.02 18.58 4.89
C GLU A 317 -16.92 17.98 5.78
N GLN A 318 -16.79 18.49 7.01
CA GLN A 318 -15.87 17.94 8.00
C GLN A 318 -16.22 16.50 8.39
N ALA A 319 -17.51 16.18 8.54
CA ALA A 319 -17.94 14.82 8.85
C ALA A 319 -17.62 13.83 7.72
N ASN A 320 -17.86 14.23 6.46
CA ASN A 320 -17.52 13.42 5.29
C ASN A 320 -16.02 13.20 5.17
N ALA A 321 -15.21 14.26 5.31
CA ALA A 321 -13.75 14.15 5.31
C ALA A 321 -13.25 13.23 6.42
N GLN A 322 -13.84 13.31 7.62
CA GLN A 322 -13.49 12.43 8.74
C GLN A 322 -13.82 10.96 8.43
N ILE A 323 -14.96 10.67 7.80
CA ILE A 323 -15.32 9.31 7.35
C ILE A 323 -14.32 8.80 6.32
N GLN A 324 -13.90 9.64 5.38
CA GLN A 324 -12.91 9.28 4.36
C GLN A 324 -11.56 8.95 4.98
N VAL A 325 -11.05 9.80 5.87
CA VAL A 325 -9.79 9.53 6.60
C VAL A 325 -9.90 8.22 7.38
N ALA A 326 -11.00 7.99 8.09
CA ALA A 326 -11.21 6.76 8.85
C ALA A 326 -11.22 5.51 7.97
N PHE A 327 -11.84 5.60 6.80
CA PHE A 327 -11.87 4.52 5.82
C PHE A 327 -10.47 4.17 5.31
N VAL A 328 -9.68 5.17 4.90
CA VAL A 328 -8.28 4.95 4.51
C VAL A 328 -7.49 4.33 5.66
N VAL A 329 -7.62 4.88 6.88
CA VAL A 329 -6.92 4.38 8.08
C VAL A 329 -7.27 2.93 8.39
N ALA A 330 -8.54 2.54 8.29
CA ALA A 330 -8.98 1.17 8.51
C ALA A 330 -8.33 0.20 7.52
N LEU A 331 -8.29 0.57 6.23
CA LEU A 331 -7.64 -0.23 5.19
C LEU A 331 -6.13 -0.37 5.42
N GLU A 332 -5.43 0.73 5.64
CA GLU A 332 -3.98 0.75 5.85
C GLU A 332 -3.58 -0.04 7.10
N ARG A 333 -4.36 0.08 8.18
CA ARG A 333 -4.06 -0.64 9.43
C ARG A 333 -4.36 -2.13 9.33
N ALA A 334 -5.44 -2.52 8.67
CA ALA A 334 -5.71 -3.93 8.41
C ALA A 334 -4.59 -4.55 7.55
N LEU A 335 -4.20 -3.86 6.48
CA LEU A 335 -3.11 -4.28 5.61
C LEU A 335 -1.78 -4.40 6.36
N GLY A 336 -1.41 -3.35 7.10
CA GLY A 336 -0.21 -3.34 7.93
C GLY A 336 -0.20 -4.45 8.98
N CYS A 337 -1.34 -4.72 9.64
CA CYS A 337 -1.45 -5.80 10.62
C CYS A 337 -1.20 -7.20 10.01
N VAL A 338 -1.67 -7.43 8.78
CA VAL A 338 -1.38 -8.66 8.04
C VAL A 338 0.10 -8.74 7.65
N LEU A 339 0.69 -7.65 7.18
CA LEU A 339 2.10 -7.60 6.80
C LEU A 339 3.05 -7.80 7.99
N GLU A 340 2.67 -7.30 9.17
CA GLU A 340 3.41 -7.48 10.42
C GLU A 340 3.19 -8.87 11.05
N GLY A 341 2.24 -9.66 10.55
CA GLY A 341 1.90 -10.98 11.09
C GLY A 341 1.18 -10.94 12.45
N LYS A 342 0.56 -9.82 12.82
CA LYS A 342 0.04 -9.55 14.17
C LYS A 342 -1.48 -9.69 14.30
N VAL A 343 -2.14 -10.35 13.34
CA VAL A 343 -3.60 -10.47 13.28
C VAL A 343 -4.19 -11.06 14.57
N ALA A 344 -3.62 -12.17 15.07
CA ALA A 344 -4.11 -12.83 16.28
C ALA A 344 -3.95 -11.94 17.53
N GLU A 345 -2.82 -11.23 17.64
CA GLU A 345 -2.54 -10.33 18.75
C GLU A 345 -3.45 -9.10 18.73
N LEU A 346 -3.73 -8.56 17.54
CA LEU A 346 -4.69 -7.48 17.35
C LEU A 346 -6.10 -7.92 17.77
N GLN A 347 -6.52 -9.14 17.41
CA GLN A 347 -7.83 -9.67 17.79
C GLN A 347 -7.97 -9.81 19.32
N VAL A 348 -6.95 -10.32 20.00
CA VAL A 348 -6.91 -10.41 21.47
C VAL A 348 -6.95 -9.02 22.10
N ALA A 349 -6.15 -8.07 21.58
CA ALA A 349 -6.13 -6.70 22.08
C ALA A 349 -7.47 -5.97 21.88
N ALA A 350 -8.14 -6.18 20.75
CA ALA A 350 -9.45 -5.61 20.46
C ALA A 350 -10.55 -6.16 21.38
N ALA A 351 -10.48 -7.45 21.73
CA ALA A 351 -11.39 -8.07 22.70
C ALA A 351 -11.18 -7.47 24.10
N ALA A 352 -9.93 -7.32 24.52
CA ALA A 352 -9.57 -6.76 25.83
C ALA A 352 -9.91 -5.27 25.97
N ALA A 353 -9.72 -4.46 24.94
CA ALA A 353 -9.93 -3.00 24.98
C ALA A 353 -11.39 -2.62 25.32
N ASN A 354 -12.36 -3.43 24.93
CA ASN A 354 -13.78 -3.17 25.21
C ASN A 354 -14.22 -3.68 26.59
N ALA A 355 -13.51 -4.63 27.19
CA ALA A 355 -13.77 -5.10 28.55
C ALA A 355 -13.44 -4.05 29.62
N VAL A 356 -12.65 -3.02 29.29
CA VAL A 356 -12.28 -1.92 30.21
C VAL A 356 -13.31 -0.78 30.23
N VAL A 357 -14.26 -0.76 29.27
CA VAL A 357 -15.25 0.32 29.11
C VAL A 357 -16.67 -0.12 29.55
N ALA A 358 -16.89 -1.41 29.76
CA ALA A 358 -18.13 -1.98 30.31
C ALA A 358 -17.98 -2.22 31.81
#